data_AF-A0A0F8DT82-F1
#
_entry.id   AF-A0A0F8DT82-F1
#
_cell.length_a   1.000
_cell.length_b   1.000
_cell.length_c   1.000
_cell.angle_alpha   90.00
_cell.angle_beta   90.00
_cell.angle_gamma   90.00
#
_symmetry.space_group_name_H-M   'P 1'
#
loop_
_entity.id
_entity.type
_entity.pdbx_description
1 polymer ?
#
loop_
_entity_poly.entity_id
_entity_poly.type
_entity_poly.pdbx_seq_one_letter_code
_entity_poly.pdbx_strand_id
1 'polypeptide(L)'
;MIVRKNISIDQCYIDKLKPFLDKNNGNLSAAIRDSIEIASQALDGNKNERGEKDSSNASKNAESRNKMVEEEEFLLIHHTMLEWFIKKTSGLLIEESTVYELINPYTIKKIPDFVSYVNALNDKMGWRIKVDAEYTGSPEPETVILTLSNGNPCFRGVIAQSLALYLAKQMKLDVQGLFNRSNVTKIYFKRIEFLNYEKVPKGLEEHFGSMEGTFREVQRRPELWKNLIKTYRQQNYQRLNMNKKVFEAFVSGNLPSVDDMAREFELLAGKPPETFTLAEHIMIFKELYLTDSIGSDIEVCTEKGNEYVKLIHDYSDRKVCERFIRYYSNIFASIGYLFTVTSSPHMIVFEFGKNMDFSHISESGLVDAESEPSFTP
;
A
#
# COMPACT_ATOMS: atom_id res chain seq x y z
N MET A 1 -3.97 -43.56 -15.02
CA MET A 1 -4.99 -42.66 -14.43
C MET A 1 -5.41 -41.65 -15.49
N ILE A 2 -6.71 -41.43 -15.72
CA ILE A 2 -7.17 -40.43 -16.71
C ILE A 2 -7.44 -39.12 -15.96
N VAL A 3 -6.65 -38.08 -16.24
CA VAL A 3 -6.84 -36.74 -15.67
C VAL A 3 -7.60 -35.87 -16.69
N ARG A 4 -8.71 -35.27 -16.27
CA ARG A 4 -9.51 -34.38 -17.11
C ARG A 4 -9.08 -32.93 -16.86
N LYS A 5 -8.66 -32.21 -17.91
CA LYS A 5 -8.29 -30.79 -17.85
C LYS A 5 -9.05 -30.00 -18.91
N ASN A 6 -9.40 -28.76 -18.60
CA ASN A 6 -10.00 -27.81 -19.54
C ASN A 6 -8.90 -26.90 -20.08
N ILE A 7 -8.92 -26.62 -21.39
CA ILE A 7 -7.93 -25.76 -22.06
C ILE A 7 -8.67 -24.74 -22.94
N SER A 8 -8.14 -23.52 -23.00
CA SER A 8 -8.61 -22.49 -23.92
C SER A 8 -7.68 -22.45 -25.13
N ILE A 9 -8.23 -22.56 -26.34
CA ILE A 9 -7.49 -22.58 -27.59
C ILE A 9 -8.23 -21.71 -28.62
N ASP A 10 -7.49 -20.84 -29.30
CA ASP A 10 -8.06 -20.02 -30.38
C ASP A 10 -8.43 -20.88 -31.60
N GLN A 11 -9.47 -20.46 -32.33
CA GLN A 11 -9.98 -21.19 -33.49
C GLN A 11 -8.90 -21.49 -34.54
N CYS A 12 -7.93 -20.59 -34.73
CA CYS A 12 -6.83 -20.79 -35.68
C CYS A 12 -5.92 -21.98 -35.35
N TYR A 13 -5.85 -22.39 -34.07
CA TYR A 13 -5.12 -23.59 -33.64
C TYR A 13 -6.02 -24.84 -33.67
N ILE A 14 -7.32 -24.71 -33.43
CA ILE A 14 -8.30 -25.79 -33.68
C ILE A 14 -8.30 -26.17 -35.16
N ASP A 15 -8.21 -25.19 -36.05
CA ASP A 15 -8.14 -25.42 -37.49
C ASP A 15 -6.89 -26.22 -37.90
N LYS A 16 -5.76 -26.02 -37.20
CA LYS A 16 -4.54 -26.83 -37.40
C LYS A 16 -4.68 -28.27 -36.90
N LEU A 17 -5.60 -28.51 -35.96
CA LEU A 17 -5.93 -29.85 -35.46
C LEU A 17 -6.96 -30.58 -36.34
N LYS A 18 -7.54 -29.95 -37.36
CA LYS A 18 -8.52 -30.57 -38.27
C LYS A 18 -8.10 -31.95 -38.79
N PRO A 19 -6.86 -32.16 -39.29
CA PRO A 19 -6.45 -33.49 -39.75
C PRO A 19 -6.55 -34.58 -38.67
N PHE A 20 -6.28 -34.22 -37.42
CA PHE A 20 -6.38 -35.12 -36.27
C PHE A 20 -7.83 -35.30 -35.80
N LEU A 21 -8.64 -34.24 -35.89
CA LEU A 21 -10.07 -34.28 -35.58
C LEU A 21 -10.82 -35.17 -36.54
N ASP A 22 -10.56 -35.03 -37.84
CA ASP A 22 -11.19 -35.83 -38.90
C ASP A 22 -10.83 -37.32 -38.74
N LYS A 23 -9.56 -37.61 -38.41
CA LYS A 23 -9.09 -38.96 -38.08
C LYS A 23 -9.79 -39.56 -36.85
N ASN A 24 -10.18 -38.72 -35.89
CA ASN A 24 -10.76 -39.12 -34.60
C ASN A 24 -12.26 -38.82 -34.49
N ASN A 25 -12.99 -38.73 -35.61
CA ASN A 25 -14.44 -38.49 -35.67
C ASN A 25 -14.89 -37.27 -34.84
N GLY A 26 -14.13 -36.17 -34.90
CA GLY A 26 -14.42 -34.93 -34.19
C GLY A 26 -14.08 -34.96 -32.69
N ASN A 27 -13.48 -36.04 -32.17
CA ASN A 27 -13.08 -36.10 -30.77
C ASN A 27 -11.80 -35.29 -30.54
N LEU A 28 -11.97 -34.08 -30.00
CA LEU A 28 -10.86 -33.15 -29.71
C LEU A 28 -9.85 -33.72 -28.70
N SER A 29 -10.29 -34.50 -27.71
CA SER A 29 -9.38 -35.10 -26.73
C SER A 29 -8.49 -36.17 -27.37
N ALA A 30 -9.02 -36.97 -28.29
CA ALA A 30 -8.24 -37.96 -29.02
C ALA A 30 -7.31 -37.28 -30.04
N ALA A 31 -7.80 -36.26 -30.75
CA ALA A 31 -6.99 -35.46 -31.66
C ALA A 31 -5.80 -34.79 -30.96
N ILE A 32 -6.00 -34.25 -29.76
CA ILE A 32 -4.92 -33.67 -28.95
C ILE A 32 -3.91 -34.74 -28.54
N ARG A 33 -4.34 -35.93 -28.11
CA ARG A 33 -3.42 -37.03 -27.77
C ARG A 33 -2.59 -37.47 -28.96
N ASP A 34 -3.21 -37.68 -30.12
CA ASP A 34 -2.51 -38.03 -31.36
C ASP A 34 -1.50 -36.94 -31.74
N SER A 35 -1.87 -35.66 -31.61
CA SER A 35 -0.95 -34.55 -31.91
C SER A 35 0.25 -34.51 -30.96
N ILE A 36 0.04 -34.85 -29.69
CA ILE A 36 1.12 -34.95 -28.69
C ILE A 36 2.03 -36.13 -29.02
N GLU A 37 1.48 -37.31 -29.34
CA GLU A 37 2.27 -38.49 -29.70
C GLU A 37 3.14 -38.25 -30.94
N ILE A 38 2.60 -37.63 -31.99
CA ILE A 38 3.38 -37.28 -33.19
C ILE A 38 4.47 -36.27 -32.86
N ALA A 39 4.17 -35.24 -32.06
CA ALA A 39 5.17 -34.28 -31.64
C ALA A 39 6.29 -34.93 -30.80
N SER A 40 5.94 -35.84 -29.90
CA SER A 40 6.91 -36.63 -29.12
C SER A 40 7.81 -37.49 -30.00
N GLN A 41 7.23 -38.21 -30.98
CA GLN A 41 8.01 -39.03 -31.92
C GLN A 41 8.94 -38.17 -32.80
N ALA A 42 8.49 -36.99 -33.24
CA ALA A 42 9.31 -36.05 -34.00
C ALA A 42 10.45 -35.44 -33.16
N LEU A 43 10.22 -35.23 -31.85
CA LEU A 43 11.24 -34.77 -30.92
C LEU A 43 12.28 -35.86 -30.63
N ASP A 44 11.87 -37.11 -30.46
CA ASP A 44 12.78 -38.23 -30.25
C ASP A 44 13.58 -38.61 -31.51
N GLY A 45 12.98 -38.44 -32.70
CA GLY A 45 13.70 -38.58 -33.98
C GLY A 45 14.75 -37.48 -34.21
N ASN A 46 14.48 -36.24 -33.77
CA ASN A 46 15.41 -35.10 -33.91
C ASN A 46 16.56 -35.08 -32.88
N LYS A 47 16.45 -35.81 -31.77
CA LYS A 47 17.56 -35.97 -30.80
C LYS A 47 18.79 -36.65 -31.41
N ASN A 48 18.62 -37.39 -32.52
CA ASN A 48 19.73 -38.07 -33.18
C ASN A 48 20.53 -37.18 -34.16
N GLU A 49 20.06 -36.00 -34.57
CA GLU A 49 20.70 -35.24 -35.66
C GLU A 49 20.95 -33.74 -35.43
N ARG A 50 20.37 -33.06 -34.42
CA ARG A 50 20.75 -31.66 -34.11
C ARG A 50 20.88 -31.41 -32.62
N GLY A 51 22.10 -31.01 -32.26
CA GLY A 51 22.55 -30.73 -30.90
C GLY A 51 21.58 -29.87 -30.09
N GLU A 52 21.33 -30.37 -28.88
CA GLU A 52 20.71 -29.69 -27.75
C GLU A 52 21.29 -28.29 -27.57
N LYS A 53 20.47 -27.23 -27.55
CA LYS A 53 20.79 -26.09 -26.69
C LYS A 53 19.63 -25.20 -26.28
N ASP A 54 18.58 -25.03 -27.08
CA ASP A 54 17.55 -24.02 -26.75
C ASP A 54 16.15 -24.56 -26.40
N SER A 55 15.76 -25.75 -26.87
CA SER A 55 14.45 -26.35 -26.55
C SER A 55 14.42 -27.15 -25.24
N SER A 56 15.58 -27.54 -24.70
CA SER A 56 15.66 -28.47 -23.57
C SER A 56 15.24 -27.85 -22.24
N ASN A 57 15.57 -26.58 -21.98
CA ASN A 57 15.38 -26.00 -20.65
C ASN A 57 13.92 -25.63 -20.37
N ALA A 58 13.19 -25.14 -21.36
CA ALA A 58 11.77 -24.84 -21.21
C ALA A 58 10.92 -26.11 -21.02
N SER A 59 11.24 -27.19 -21.76
CA SER A 59 10.60 -28.51 -21.59
C SER A 59 10.91 -29.12 -20.23
N LYS A 60 12.18 -29.13 -19.82
CA LYS A 60 12.62 -29.62 -18.51
C LYS A 60 11.98 -28.85 -17.35
N ASN A 61 11.85 -27.53 -17.47
CA ASN A 61 11.18 -26.71 -16.45
C ASN A 61 9.66 -26.94 -16.42
N ALA A 62 9.03 -27.20 -17.57
CA ALA A 62 7.61 -27.56 -17.61
C ALA A 62 7.35 -28.94 -16.99
N GLU A 63 8.17 -29.94 -17.31
CA GLU A 63 8.12 -31.28 -16.71
C GLU A 63 8.37 -31.24 -15.21
N SER A 64 9.38 -30.50 -14.75
CA SER A 64 9.66 -30.31 -13.33
C SER A 64 8.50 -29.64 -12.59
N ARG A 65 7.84 -28.64 -13.19
CA ARG A 65 6.67 -27.99 -12.58
C ARG A 65 5.48 -28.94 -12.48
N ASN A 66 5.23 -29.73 -13.53
CA ASN A 66 4.14 -30.70 -13.52
C ASN A 66 4.36 -31.75 -12.43
N LYS A 67 5.60 -32.24 -12.30
CA LYS A 67 5.98 -33.20 -11.25
C LYS A 67 5.73 -32.63 -9.84
N MET A 68 6.08 -31.37 -9.58
CA MET A 68 5.83 -30.73 -8.28
C MET A 68 4.35 -30.52 -7.98
N VAL A 69 3.53 -30.34 -9.01
CA VAL A 69 2.07 -30.30 -8.84
C VAL A 69 1.52 -31.70 -8.54
N GLU A 70 2.08 -32.75 -9.15
CA GLU A 70 1.71 -34.15 -8.90
C GLU A 70 2.14 -34.64 -7.51
N GLU A 71 3.29 -34.17 -7.02
CA GLU A 71 3.82 -34.46 -5.67
C GLU A 71 3.19 -33.60 -4.56
N GLU A 72 2.16 -32.80 -4.89
CA GLU A 72 1.46 -31.87 -3.98
C GLU A 72 2.36 -30.80 -3.34
N GLU A 73 3.59 -30.62 -3.83
CA GLU A 73 4.48 -29.55 -3.39
C GLU A 73 3.97 -28.18 -3.87
N PHE A 74 3.42 -28.11 -5.09
CA PHE A 74 2.88 -26.87 -5.69
C PHE A 74 1.38 -26.94 -5.98
N LEU A 75 0.68 -25.85 -5.67
CA LEU A 75 -0.73 -25.65 -6.02
C LEU A 75 -0.86 -24.91 -7.35
N LEU A 76 -1.68 -25.46 -8.26
CA LEU A 76 -2.03 -24.77 -9.50
C LEU A 76 -3.13 -23.73 -9.22
N ILE A 77 -2.75 -22.44 -9.24
CA ILE A 77 -3.68 -21.32 -9.04
C ILE A 77 -3.90 -20.60 -10.38
N HIS A 78 -5.15 -20.25 -10.67
CA HIS A 78 -5.46 -19.45 -11.84
C HIS A 78 -4.84 -18.04 -11.73
N HIS A 79 -4.18 -17.57 -12.80
CA HIS A 79 -3.40 -16.33 -12.78
C HIS A 79 -4.20 -15.11 -12.28
N THR A 80 -5.44 -14.93 -12.74
CA THR A 80 -6.29 -13.80 -12.33
C THR A 80 -6.70 -13.90 -10.86
N MET A 81 -6.86 -15.12 -10.33
CA MET A 81 -7.21 -15.32 -8.92
C MET A 81 -6.03 -14.95 -8.02
N LEU A 82 -4.82 -15.37 -8.40
CA LEU A 82 -3.59 -14.98 -7.69
C LEU A 82 -3.37 -13.46 -7.76
N GLU A 83 -3.53 -12.85 -8.93
CA GLU A 83 -3.39 -11.41 -9.09
C GLU A 83 -4.42 -10.63 -8.26
N TRP A 84 -5.68 -11.08 -8.26
CA TRP A 84 -6.71 -10.50 -7.41
C TRP A 84 -6.35 -10.63 -5.93
N PHE A 85 -5.91 -11.80 -5.49
CA PHE A 85 -5.49 -12.04 -4.10
C PHE A 85 -4.39 -11.07 -3.68
N ILE A 86 -3.31 -10.98 -4.46
CA ILE A 86 -2.18 -10.07 -4.20
C ILE A 86 -2.65 -8.61 -4.14
N LYS A 87 -3.52 -8.19 -5.07
CA LYS A 87 -4.08 -6.83 -5.06
C LYS A 87 -4.94 -6.56 -3.81
N LYS A 88 -5.63 -7.57 -3.29
CA LYS A 88 -6.48 -7.45 -2.09
C LYS A 88 -5.71 -7.55 -0.78
N THR A 89 -4.53 -8.16 -0.79
CA THR A 89 -3.62 -8.25 0.37
C THR A 89 -2.48 -7.24 0.30
N SER A 90 -2.52 -6.30 -0.65
CA SER A 90 -1.49 -5.26 -0.80
C SER A 90 -1.38 -4.43 0.48
N GLY A 91 -0.16 -4.20 0.94
CA GLY A 91 0.13 -3.48 2.19
C GLY A 91 0.18 -4.36 3.44
N LEU A 92 -0.08 -5.68 3.33
CA LEU A 92 0.16 -6.64 4.40
C LEU A 92 1.55 -7.26 4.26
N LEU A 93 2.22 -7.48 5.39
CA LEU A 93 3.55 -8.09 5.38
C LEU A 93 3.48 -9.60 5.25
N ILE A 94 4.36 -10.17 4.42
CA ILE A 94 4.56 -11.61 4.34
C ILE A 94 5.28 -12.06 5.63
N GLU A 95 4.80 -13.14 6.23
CA GLU A 95 5.41 -13.69 7.44
C GLU A 95 6.85 -14.17 7.20
N GLU A 96 7.70 -13.98 8.20
CA GLU A 96 9.11 -14.34 8.15
C GLU A 96 9.32 -15.84 7.90
N SER A 97 8.50 -16.69 8.53
CA SER A 97 8.48 -18.14 8.32
C SER A 97 8.27 -18.50 6.84
N THR A 98 7.28 -17.88 6.18
CA THR A 98 6.99 -18.11 4.77
C THR A 98 8.16 -17.70 3.87
N VAL A 99 8.85 -16.60 4.19
CA VAL A 99 10.03 -16.18 3.42
C VAL A 99 11.19 -17.16 3.61
N TYR A 100 11.39 -17.72 4.81
CA TYR A 100 12.47 -18.68 5.06
C TYR A 100 12.21 -20.08 4.51
N GLU A 101 10.95 -20.47 4.34
CA GLU A 101 10.59 -21.65 3.55
C GLU A 101 10.98 -21.46 2.08
N LEU A 102 10.87 -20.24 1.56
CA LEU A 102 11.25 -19.91 0.19
C LEU A 102 12.75 -19.66 0.00
N ILE A 103 13.44 -19.09 0.99
CA ILE A 103 14.85 -18.69 0.90
C ILE A 103 15.55 -19.15 2.18
N ASN A 104 16.35 -20.21 2.10
CA ASN A 104 17.02 -20.78 3.26
C ASN A 104 18.17 -19.86 3.75
N PRO A 105 18.03 -19.24 4.94
CA PRO A 105 18.99 -18.25 5.46
C PRO A 105 20.36 -18.84 5.79
N TYR A 106 20.46 -20.16 6.01
CA TYR A 106 21.72 -20.83 6.32
C TYR A 106 22.60 -21.04 5.08
N THR A 107 21.99 -21.05 3.89
CA THR A 107 22.67 -21.37 2.63
C THR A 107 23.15 -20.14 1.86
N ILE A 108 22.40 -19.04 1.91
CA ILE A 108 22.61 -17.87 1.06
C ILE A 108 23.12 -16.70 1.90
N LYS A 109 24.43 -16.45 1.89
CA LYS A 109 25.06 -15.41 2.71
C LYS A 109 25.59 -14.21 1.94
N LYS A 110 25.67 -14.29 0.60
CA LYS A 110 26.18 -13.21 -0.26
C LYS A 110 25.13 -12.78 -1.26
N ILE A 111 25.15 -11.50 -1.63
CA ILE A 111 24.19 -10.92 -2.60
C ILE A 111 24.24 -11.62 -3.97
N PRO A 112 25.41 -11.95 -4.56
CA PRO A 112 25.42 -12.64 -5.86
C PRO A 112 24.77 -14.03 -5.82
N ASP A 113 24.99 -14.79 -4.74
CA ASP A 113 24.39 -16.11 -4.55
C ASP A 113 22.87 -15.98 -4.38
N PHE A 114 22.44 -14.96 -3.64
CA PHE A 114 21.03 -14.61 -3.47
C PHE A 114 20.34 -14.26 -4.79
N VAL A 115 20.93 -13.39 -5.61
CA VAL A 115 20.39 -13.01 -6.91
C VAL A 115 20.28 -14.23 -7.84
N SER A 116 21.31 -15.07 -7.86
CA SER A 116 21.34 -16.29 -8.67
C SER A 116 20.24 -17.26 -8.25
N TYR A 117 20.07 -17.46 -6.94
CA TYR A 117 19.01 -18.30 -6.39
C TYR A 117 17.61 -17.80 -6.77
N VAL A 118 17.35 -16.50 -6.59
CA VAL A 118 16.04 -15.91 -6.86
C VAL A 118 15.71 -15.97 -8.36
N ASN A 119 16.67 -15.75 -9.25
CA ASN A 119 16.46 -15.91 -10.69
C ASN A 119 16.13 -17.37 -11.05
N ALA A 120 16.85 -18.34 -10.48
CA ALA A 120 16.53 -19.75 -10.68
C ALA A 120 15.13 -20.11 -10.17
N LEU A 121 14.71 -19.56 -9.02
CA LEU A 121 13.37 -19.71 -8.48
C LEU A 121 12.32 -19.09 -9.42
N ASN A 122 12.55 -17.89 -9.93
CA ASN A 122 11.64 -17.22 -10.87
C ASN A 122 11.47 -18.01 -12.18
N ASP A 123 12.55 -18.60 -12.69
CA ASP A 123 12.54 -19.45 -13.87
C ASP A 123 11.75 -20.74 -13.61
N LYS A 124 11.93 -21.34 -12.42
CA LYS A 124 11.19 -22.52 -11.96
C LYS A 124 9.69 -22.22 -11.80
N MET A 125 9.33 -21.04 -11.28
CA MET A 125 7.93 -20.59 -11.15
C MET A 125 7.32 -20.15 -12.49
N GLY A 126 8.15 -19.84 -13.49
CA GLY A 126 7.70 -19.34 -14.79
C GLY A 126 7.21 -17.89 -14.78
N TRP A 127 7.57 -17.10 -13.76
CA TRP A 127 7.10 -15.71 -13.60
C TRP A 127 7.80 -14.72 -14.53
N ARG A 128 8.90 -15.15 -15.19
CA ARG A 128 9.71 -14.35 -16.14
C ARG A 128 10.22 -13.04 -15.55
N ILE A 129 10.40 -13.00 -14.23
CA ILE A 129 10.99 -11.87 -13.50
C ILE A 129 12.49 -12.08 -13.44
N LYS A 130 13.25 -11.07 -13.86
CA LYS A 130 14.71 -11.03 -13.69
C LYS A 130 15.07 -10.10 -12.55
N VAL A 131 15.98 -10.54 -11.69
CA VAL A 131 16.49 -9.78 -10.55
C VAL A 131 17.97 -9.50 -10.78
N ASP A 132 18.35 -8.25 -10.62
CA ASP A 132 19.75 -7.79 -10.65
C ASP A 132 20.03 -7.00 -9.36
N ALA A 133 21.29 -6.95 -8.94
CA ALA A 133 21.71 -6.21 -7.75
C ALA A 133 22.98 -5.39 -8.02
N GLU A 134 22.94 -4.14 -7.61
CA GLU A 134 24.11 -3.27 -7.48
C GLU A 134 24.38 -3.06 -5.99
N TYR A 135 25.63 -3.16 -5.53
CA TYR A 135 25.94 -2.99 -4.12
C TYR A 135 27.31 -2.37 -3.89
N THR A 136 27.45 -1.65 -2.78
CA THR A 136 28.70 -1.06 -2.31
C THR A 136 29.09 -1.63 -0.95
N GLY A 137 30.40 -1.67 -0.66
CA GLY A 137 30.92 -2.29 0.56
C GLY A 137 31.15 -3.80 0.37
N SER A 138 32.39 -4.23 0.60
CA SER A 138 32.78 -5.64 0.62
C SER A 138 33.76 -5.81 1.78
N PRO A 139 33.57 -6.79 2.67
CA PRO A 139 32.68 -7.97 2.57
C PRO A 139 31.23 -7.75 3.03
N GLU A 140 30.95 -6.63 3.70
CA GLU A 140 29.63 -6.28 4.22
C GLU A 140 29.01 -5.14 3.40
N PRO A 141 27.85 -5.35 2.76
CA PRO A 141 27.23 -4.33 1.93
C PRO A 141 26.67 -3.19 2.79
N GLU A 142 27.00 -1.95 2.41
CA GLU A 142 26.47 -0.72 3.02
C GLU A 142 25.20 -0.25 2.32
N THR A 143 25.19 -0.32 0.99
CA THR A 143 24.03 0.02 0.17
C THR A 143 23.82 -1.06 -0.89
N VAL A 144 22.55 -1.34 -1.18
CA VAL A 144 22.16 -2.30 -2.21
C VAL A 144 20.99 -1.71 -2.99
N ILE A 145 21.01 -1.88 -4.30
CA ILE A 145 19.90 -1.57 -5.18
C ILE A 145 19.50 -2.86 -5.86
N LEU A 146 18.31 -3.38 -5.52
CA LEU A 146 17.72 -4.49 -6.25
C LEU A 146 16.86 -3.95 -7.39
N THR A 147 17.07 -4.49 -8.59
CA THR A 147 16.26 -4.17 -9.77
C THR A 147 15.51 -5.43 -10.22
N LEU A 148 14.19 -5.41 -10.14
CA LEU A 148 13.32 -6.47 -10.64
C LEU A 148 12.71 -6.02 -11.97
N SER A 149 12.99 -6.73 -13.05
CA SER A 149 12.58 -6.40 -14.41
C SER A 149 11.68 -7.47 -15.02
N ASN A 150 10.82 -7.06 -15.95
CA ASN A 150 9.87 -7.95 -16.66
C ASN A 150 8.84 -8.61 -15.73
N GLY A 151 8.04 -9.53 -16.27
CA GLY A 151 6.99 -10.23 -15.54
C GLY A 151 5.80 -9.33 -15.15
N ASN A 152 4.83 -9.94 -14.48
CA ASN A 152 3.63 -9.26 -13.97
C ASN A 152 4.01 -8.32 -12.80
N PRO A 153 3.54 -7.05 -12.78
CA PRO A 153 3.85 -6.10 -11.69
C PRO A 153 3.42 -6.57 -10.29
N CYS A 154 2.29 -7.28 -10.16
CA CYS A 154 1.84 -7.81 -8.88
C CYS A 154 2.79 -8.90 -8.36
N PHE A 155 3.25 -9.79 -9.23
CA PHE A 155 4.19 -10.84 -8.87
C PHE A 155 5.57 -10.26 -8.52
N ARG A 156 6.01 -9.22 -9.24
CA ARG A 156 7.20 -8.45 -8.85
C ARG A 156 7.06 -7.85 -7.45
N GLY A 157 5.90 -7.33 -7.10
CA GLY A 157 5.63 -6.78 -5.76
C GLY A 157 5.81 -7.81 -4.65
N VAL A 158 5.26 -9.03 -4.84
CA VAL A 158 5.41 -10.13 -3.87
C VAL A 158 6.87 -10.54 -3.73
N ILE A 159 7.58 -10.76 -4.85
CA ILE A 159 9.01 -11.10 -4.78
C ILE A 159 9.78 -9.96 -4.11
N ALA A 160 9.59 -8.71 -4.53
CA ALA A 160 10.24 -7.54 -3.96
C ALA A 160 10.12 -7.48 -2.43
N GLN A 161 8.92 -7.72 -1.91
CA GLN A 161 8.66 -7.76 -0.47
C GLN A 161 9.38 -8.92 0.22
N SER A 162 9.31 -10.14 -0.31
CA SER A 162 10.03 -11.30 0.25
C SER A 162 11.54 -11.08 0.27
N LEU A 163 12.09 -10.52 -0.81
CA LEU A 163 13.53 -10.20 -0.90
C LEU A 163 13.91 -9.11 0.10
N ALA A 164 13.07 -8.08 0.25
CA ALA A 164 13.32 -7.00 1.19
C ALA A 164 13.31 -7.48 2.63
N LEU A 165 12.35 -8.33 3.01
CA LEU A 165 12.31 -8.95 4.35
C LEU A 165 13.57 -9.77 4.61
N TYR A 166 13.96 -10.62 3.65
CA TYR A 166 15.16 -11.45 3.76
C TYR A 166 16.43 -10.60 3.96
N LEU A 167 16.65 -9.60 3.10
CA LEU A 167 17.83 -8.73 3.19
C LEU A 167 17.85 -7.92 4.49
N ALA A 168 16.69 -7.44 4.95
CA ALA A 168 16.61 -6.69 6.19
C ALA A 168 16.95 -7.54 7.41
N LYS A 169 16.43 -8.77 7.49
CA LYS A 169 16.65 -9.67 8.63
C LYS A 169 18.00 -10.37 8.60
N GLN A 170 18.48 -10.82 7.43
CA GLN A 170 19.69 -11.64 7.31
C GLN A 170 20.95 -10.85 6.98
N MET A 171 20.81 -9.69 6.31
CA MET A 171 21.96 -8.88 5.88
C MET A 171 21.98 -7.48 6.49
N LYS A 172 21.05 -7.16 7.41
CA LYS A 172 20.91 -5.85 8.07
C LYS A 172 20.73 -4.70 7.08
N LEU A 173 20.02 -4.94 5.98
CA LEU A 173 19.77 -3.97 4.92
C LEU A 173 18.28 -3.60 4.92
N ASP A 174 17.93 -2.46 5.50
CA ASP A 174 16.54 -1.99 5.55
C ASP A 174 16.18 -1.17 4.30
N VAL A 175 14.90 -1.13 3.97
CA VAL A 175 14.39 -0.43 2.78
C VAL A 175 14.43 1.07 3.00
N GLN A 176 15.18 1.79 2.18
CA GLN A 176 15.20 3.25 2.18
C GLN A 176 14.16 3.83 1.21
N GLY A 177 13.88 3.13 0.11
CA GLY A 177 12.97 3.62 -0.91
C GLY A 177 12.54 2.54 -1.88
N LEU A 178 11.36 2.73 -2.44
CA LEU A 178 10.78 1.88 -3.47
C LEU A 178 10.44 2.75 -4.70
N PHE A 179 10.87 2.29 -5.87
CA PHE A 179 10.53 2.92 -7.14
C PHE A 179 9.87 1.90 -8.06
N ASN A 180 8.64 2.16 -8.47
CA ASN A 180 7.87 1.23 -9.28
C ASN A 180 7.45 1.87 -10.62
N ARG A 181 7.76 1.19 -11.73
CA ARG A 181 7.30 1.48 -13.09
C ARG A 181 6.68 0.22 -13.68
N SER A 182 5.96 0.38 -14.79
CA SER A 182 5.21 -0.71 -15.44
C SER A 182 6.04 -1.98 -15.71
N ASN A 183 7.33 -1.83 -16.03
CA ASN A 183 8.22 -2.96 -16.36
C ASN A 183 9.37 -3.19 -15.37
N VAL A 184 9.52 -2.34 -14.36
CA VAL A 184 10.67 -2.36 -13.44
C VAL A 184 10.24 -1.94 -12.04
N THR A 185 10.70 -2.69 -11.05
CA THR A 185 10.60 -2.33 -9.62
C THR A 185 12.01 -2.26 -9.05
N LYS A 186 12.41 -1.10 -8.51
CA LYS A 186 13.70 -0.91 -7.85
C LYS A 186 13.51 -0.71 -6.36
N ILE A 187 14.33 -1.39 -5.56
CA ILE A 187 14.33 -1.28 -4.11
C ILE A 187 15.71 -0.79 -3.69
N TYR A 188 15.74 0.31 -2.95
CA TYR A 188 16.95 0.91 -2.42
C TYR A 188 17.09 0.49 -0.97
N PHE A 189 18.24 -0.06 -0.61
CA PHE A 189 18.55 -0.53 0.73
C PHE A 189 19.71 0.22 1.32
N LYS A 190 19.65 0.42 2.63
CA LYS A 190 20.73 0.96 3.43
C LYS A 190 20.97 0.08 4.64
N ARG A 191 22.24 -0.12 4.97
CA ARG A 191 22.64 -0.86 6.16
C ARG A 191 22.16 -0.15 7.43
N ILE A 192 21.64 -0.94 8.35
CA ILE A 192 21.30 -0.52 9.71
C ILE A 192 22.29 -1.13 10.70
N GLU A 193 22.73 -0.33 11.66
CA GLU A 193 23.69 -0.76 12.69
C GLU A 193 23.05 -1.71 13.71
N PHE A 194 21.80 -1.40 14.09
CA PHE A 194 21.03 -2.15 15.07
C PHE A 194 19.76 -2.69 14.43
N LEU A 195 19.64 -4.03 14.45
CA LEU A 195 18.43 -4.73 14.06
C LEU A 195 17.81 -5.34 15.31
N ASN A 196 16.56 -4.97 15.61
CA ASN A 196 15.75 -5.70 16.56
C ASN A 196 15.05 -6.86 15.82
N TYR A 197 15.49 -8.09 16.08
CA TYR A 197 14.95 -9.28 15.41
C TYR A 197 13.47 -9.52 15.71
N GLU A 198 12.94 -9.05 16.84
CA GLU A 198 11.53 -9.21 17.22
C GLU A 198 10.60 -8.23 16.50
N LYS A 199 11.14 -7.13 15.96
CA LYS A 199 10.36 -6.10 15.28
C LYS A 199 10.53 -6.17 13.77
N VAL A 200 9.48 -5.75 13.06
CA VAL A 200 9.58 -5.50 11.63
C VAL A 200 10.52 -4.29 11.42
N PRO A 201 11.48 -4.37 10.49
CA PRO A 201 12.31 -3.23 10.10
C PRO A 201 11.44 -2.06 9.64
N LYS A 202 11.78 -0.84 10.07
CA LYS A 202 10.92 0.35 9.87
C LYS A 202 10.75 0.66 8.39
N GLY A 203 11.83 0.59 7.61
CA GLY A 203 11.79 0.83 6.18
C GLY A 203 10.91 -0.18 5.45
N LEU A 204 11.01 -1.46 5.82
CA LEU A 204 10.13 -2.50 5.27
C LEU A 204 8.65 -2.22 5.56
N GLU A 205 8.30 -1.85 6.79
CA GLU A 205 6.92 -1.53 7.19
C GLU A 205 6.40 -0.29 6.44
N GLU A 206 7.20 0.76 6.30
CA GLU A 206 6.84 2.00 5.59
C GLU A 206 6.52 1.75 4.10
N HIS A 207 7.33 0.93 3.41
CA HIS A 207 7.22 0.75 1.95
C HIS A 207 6.33 -0.43 1.52
N PHE A 208 6.19 -1.46 2.36
CA PHE A 208 5.42 -2.67 2.02
C PHE A 208 4.29 -2.99 3.01
N GLY A 209 4.31 -2.42 4.22
CA GLY A 209 3.42 -2.77 5.34
C GLY A 209 2.37 -1.70 5.66
N SER A 210 1.98 -0.86 4.69
CA SER A 210 1.09 0.28 4.93
C SER A 210 -0.27 -0.08 5.56
N MET A 211 -0.73 -1.33 5.45
CA MET A 211 -1.99 -1.82 6.01
C MET A 211 -1.79 -2.73 7.23
N GLU A 212 -0.56 -3.03 7.62
CA GLU A 212 -0.21 -3.98 8.69
C GLU A 212 -0.85 -3.59 10.03
N GLY A 213 -0.68 -2.32 10.43
CA GLY A 213 -1.28 -1.78 11.65
C GLY A 213 -2.81 -1.79 11.63
N THR A 214 -3.41 -1.36 10.51
CA THR A 214 -4.87 -1.33 10.33
C THR A 214 -5.46 -2.74 10.41
N PHE A 215 -4.86 -3.70 9.71
CA PHE A 215 -5.37 -5.07 9.68
C PHE A 215 -5.26 -5.74 11.03
N ARG A 216 -4.15 -5.52 11.75
CA ARG A 216 -3.98 -6.01 13.12
C ARG A 216 -5.04 -5.46 14.07
N GLU A 217 -5.38 -4.17 13.96
CA GLU A 217 -6.44 -3.57 14.79
C GLU A 217 -7.83 -4.10 14.42
N VAL A 218 -8.10 -4.31 13.12
CA VAL A 218 -9.34 -4.94 12.65
C VAL A 218 -9.47 -6.37 13.19
N GLN A 219 -8.40 -7.16 13.14
CA GLN A 219 -8.36 -8.52 13.68
C GLN A 219 -8.51 -8.56 15.21
N ARG A 220 -8.02 -7.55 15.93
CA ARG A 220 -8.14 -7.46 17.39
C ARG A 220 -9.58 -7.25 17.85
N ARG A 221 -10.38 -6.51 17.08
CA ARG A 221 -11.76 -6.14 17.43
C ARG A 221 -12.72 -6.28 16.23
N PRO A 222 -12.89 -7.47 15.67
CA PRO A 222 -13.57 -7.66 14.38
C PRO A 222 -15.03 -7.24 14.42
N GLU A 223 -15.76 -7.58 15.48
CA GLU A 223 -17.17 -7.22 15.62
C GLU A 223 -17.38 -5.70 15.78
N LEU A 224 -16.46 -5.00 16.44
CA LEU A 224 -16.51 -3.55 16.55
C LEU A 224 -16.41 -2.92 15.17
N TRP A 225 -15.38 -3.27 14.39
CA TRP A 225 -15.16 -2.69 13.06
C TRP A 225 -16.26 -3.09 12.07
N LYS A 226 -16.72 -4.34 12.10
CA LYS A 226 -17.84 -4.82 11.28
C LYS A 226 -19.14 -4.04 11.56
N ASN A 227 -19.47 -3.83 12.83
CA ASN A 227 -20.66 -3.07 13.22
C ASN A 227 -20.50 -1.58 12.90
N LEU A 228 -19.31 -1.02 13.08
CA LEU A 228 -19.01 0.36 12.74
C LEU A 228 -19.21 0.61 11.24
N ILE A 229 -18.56 -0.17 10.38
CA ILE A 229 -18.68 -0.08 8.91
C ILE A 229 -20.14 -0.24 8.48
N LYS A 230 -20.85 -1.23 9.03
CA LYS A 230 -22.27 -1.44 8.75
C LYS A 230 -23.11 -0.21 9.09
N THR A 231 -22.88 0.39 10.25
CA THR A 231 -23.61 1.57 10.74
C THR A 231 -23.33 2.80 9.89
N TYR A 232 -22.06 3.09 9.60
CA TYR A 232 -21.67 4.20 8.72
C TYR A 232 -22.35 4.09 7.35
N ARG A 233 -22.34 2.89 6.75
CA ARG A 233 -23.00 2.65 5.47
C ARG A 233 -24.52 2.84 5.54
N GLN A 234 -25.17 2.37 6.60
CA GLN A 234 -26.62 2.54 6.80
C GLN A 234 -27.03 4.00 7.02
N GLN A 235 -26.12 4.81 7.56
CA GLN A 235 -26.32 6.23 7.83
C GLN A 235 -25.76 7.14 6.72
N ASN A 236 -25.40 6.59 5.55
CA ASN A 236 -24.79 7.33 4.44
C ASN A 236 -23.63 8.24 4.90
N TYR A 237 -22.80 7.74 5.80
CA TYR A 237 -21.64 8.43 6.35
C TYR A 237 -21.95 9.76 7.08
N GLN A 238 -23.20 9.99 7.49
CA GLN A 238 -23.62 11.18 8.25
C GLN A 238 -23.27 11.12 9.75
N ARG A 239 -22.34 10.24 10.13
CA ARG A 239 -21.93 10.05 11.51
C ARG A 239 -20.59 10.73 11.73
N LEU A 240 -20.50 11.51 12.80
CA LEU A 240 -19.26 12.15 13.22
C LEU A 240 -18.39 11.15 13.99
N ASN A 241 -17.09 11.23 13.74
CA ASN A 241 -16.07 10.60 14.55
C ASN A 241 -15.36 11.71 15.31
N MET A 242 -15.36 11.69 16.64
CA MET A 242 -14.66 12.74 17.38
C MET A 242 -14.19 12.21 18.72
N ASN A 243 -13.11 12.81 19.21
CA ASN A 243 -12.64 12.55 20.56
C ASN A 243 -13.74 12.90 21.58
N LYS A 244 -13.87 12.09 22.64
CA LYS A 244 -14.84 12.33 23.72
C LYS A 244 -14.74 13.73 24.33
N LYS A 245 -13.53 14.24 24.55
CA LYS A 245 -13.34 15.60 25.10
C LYS A 245 -13.82 16.68 24.14
N VAL A 246 -13.57 16.50 22.85
CA VAL A 246 -14.04 17.42 21.80
C VAL A 246 -15.57 17.42 21.76
N PHE A 247 -16.18 16.24 21.80
CA PHE A 247 -17.64 16.09 21.90
C PHE A 247 -18.21 16.78 23.15
N GLU A 248 -17.64 16.52 24.33
CA GLU A 248 -18.07 17.10 25.60
C GLU A 248 -18.00 18.63 25.59
N ALA A 249 -16.94 19.21 25.02
CA ALA A 249 -16.81 20.65 24.86
C ALA A 249 -17.95 21.21 23.98
N PHE A 250 -18.17 20.64 22.80
CA PHE A 250 -19.21 21.11 21.88
C PHE A 250 -20.62 21.02 22.48
N VAL A 251 -20.93 19.91 23.15
CA VAL A 251 -22.24 19.71 23.80
C VAL A 251 -22.43 20.67 24.97
N SER A 252 -21.37 20.99 25.71
CA SER A 252 -21.39 21.98 26.80
C SER A 252 -21.45 23.43 26.31
N GLY A 253 -21.38 23.65 24.99
CA GLY A 253 -21.37 24.98 24.38
C GLY A 253 -19.99 25.66 24.35
N ASN A 254 -18.95 24.97 24.82
CA ASN A 254 -17.57 25.43 24.84
C ASN A 254 -16.84 24.98 23.57
N LEU A 255 -15.69 25.59 23.30
CA LEU A 255 -14.75 25.10 22.30
C LEU A 255 -13.74 24.16 22.96
N PRO A 256 -13.27 23.11 22.27
CA PRO A 256 -12.17 22.28 22.75
C PRO A 256 -10.92 23.12 23.04
N SER A 257 -10.15 22.72 24.05
CA SER A 257 -8.91 23.41 24.41
C SER A 257 -7.86 23.28 23.30
N VAL A 258 -6.99 24.28 23.17
CA VAL A 258 -5.86 24.24 22.22
C VAL A 258 -4.95 23.06 22.50
N ASP A 259 -4.70 22.75 23.78
CA ASP A 259 -3.87 21.62 24.19
C ASP A 259 -4.46 20.27 23.77
N ASP A 260 -5.79 20.10 23.88
CA ASP A 260 -6.45 18.89 23.40
C ASP A 260 -6.34 18.74 21.87
N MET A 261 -6.38 19.85 21.12
CA MET A 261 -6.21 19.86 19.67
C MET A 261 -4.76 19.57 19.27
N ALA A 262 -3.78 20.20 19.94
CA ALA A 262 -2.37 19.93 19.73
C ALA A 262 -2.03 18.46 19.96
N ARG A 263 -2.60 17.85 21.01
CA ARG A 263 -2.43 16.42 21.28
C ARG A 263 -2.96 15.52 20.15
N GLU A 264 -4.05 15.88 19.47
CA GLU A 264 -4.55 15.11 18.31
C GLU A 264 -3.54 15.17 17.14
N PHE A 265 -2.97 16.34 16.87
CA PHE A 265 -1.89 16.49 15.88
C PHE A 265 -0.66 15.64 16.25
N GLU A 266 -0.26 15.64 17.52
CA GLU A 266 0.86 14.82 18.01
C GLU A 266 0.61 13.33 17.88
N LEU A 267 -0.60 12.87 18.20
CA LEU A 267 -0.98 11.46 18.10
C LEU A 267 -0.96 10.99 16.65
N LEU A 268 -1.40 11.84 15.71
CA LEU A 268 -1.44 11.51 14.29
C LEU A 268 -0.05 11.56 13.65
N ALA A 269 0.72 12.61 13.91
CA ALA A 269 2.00 12.85 13.23
C ALA A 269 3.23 12.31 14.00
N GLY A 270 3.05 11.90 15.27
CA GLY A 270 4.10 11.36 16.13
C GLY A 270 5.14 12.38 16.59
N LYS A 271 4.88 13.68 16.39
CA LYS A 271 5.78 14.80 16.72
C LYS A 271 4.96 16.03 17.15
N PRO A 272 5.55 16.93 17.95
CA PRO A 272 4.90 18.16 18.39
C PRO A 272 4.56 19.12 17.23
N PRO A 273 3.40 19.83 17.26
CA PRO A 273 2.93 20.66 16.15
C PRO A 273 3.94 21.74 15.74
N GLU A 274 4.68 22.30 16.70
CA GLU A 274 5.65 23.37 16.48
C GLU A 274 6.79 22.99 15.52
N THR A 275 6.96 21.69 15.26
CA THR A 275 8.01 21.18 14.37
C THR A 275 7.62 21.15 12.89
N PHE A 276 6.34 21.32 12.56
CA PHE A 276 5.88 21.18 11.18
C PHE A 276 5.88 22.51 10.43
N THR A 277 6.18 22.44 9.13
CA THR A 277 5.95 23.53 8.18
C THR A 277 4.45 23.77 7.97
N LEU A 278 4.05 24.92 7.41
CA LEU A 278 2.65 25.19 7.06
C LEU A 278 2.06 24.10 6.14
N ALA A 279 2.84 23.67 5.14
CA ALA A 279 2.41 22.63 4.21
C ALA A 279 2.14 21.29 4.93
N GLU A 280 3.00 20.90 5.87
CA GLU A 280 2.80 19.71 6.69
C GLU A 280 1.57 19.86 7.61
N HIS A 281 1.38 21.01 8.25
CA HIS A 281 0.19 21.28 9.05
C HIS A 281 -1.10 21.16 8.25
N ILE A 282 -1.14 21.72 7.04
CA ILE A 282 -2.29 21.63 6.13
C ILE A 282 -2.59 20.17 5.79
N MET A 283 -1.56 19.36 5.55
CA MET A 283 -1.74 17.94 5.23
C MET A 283 -2.22 17.11 6.43
N ILE A 284 -1.68 17.35 7.62
CA ILE A 284 -2.13 16.70 8.87
C ILE A 284 -3.57 17.12 9.18
N PHE A 285 -3.88 18.40 9.03
CA PHE A 285 -5.24 18.93 9.20
C PHE A 285 -6.23 18.27 8.24
N LYS A 286 -5.84 18.07 6.98
CA LYS A 286 -6.66 17.37 5.99
C LYS A 286 -6.99 15.95 6.45
N GLU A 287 -6.02 15.23 6.99
CA GLU A 287 -6.23 13.88 7.51
C GLU A 287 -7.18 13.87 8.73
N LEU A 288 -7.01 14.82 9.67
CA LEU A 288 -7.93 14.98 10.81
C LEU A 288 -9.35 15.31 10.36
N TYR A 289 -9.51 16.29 9.47
CA TYR A 289 -10.82 16.72 8.98
C TYR A 289 -11.60 15.57 8.32
N LEU A 290 -10.93 14.76 7.50
CA LEU A 290 -11.52 13.57 6.87
C LEU A 290 -11.81 12.47 7.89
N THR A 291 -10.93 12.28 8.88
CA THR A 291 -11.09 11.28 9.94
C THR A 291 -12.25 11.60 10.86
N ASP A 292 -12.47 12.88 11.17
CA ASP A 292 -13.54 13.34 12.05
C ASP A 292 -14.92 13.26 11.38
N SER A 293 -14.96 13.16 10.05
CA SER A 293 -16.20 13.14 9.25
C SER A 293 -17.10 14.35 9.53
N ILE A 294 -16.52 15.49 9.91
CA ILE A 294 -17.23 16.77 10.09
C ILE A 294 -17.62 17.32 8.72
N GLY A 295 -16.71 17.26 7.75
CA GLY A 295 -17.00 17.64 6.37
C GLY A 295 -17.32 16.48 5.45
N SER A 296 -17.73 16.86 4.25
CA SER A 296 -17.93 15.95 3.13
C SER A 296 -16.64 15.80 2.32
N ASP A 297 -15.86 16.88 2.17
CA ASP A 297 -14.58 16.88 1.44
C ASP A 297 -13.70 18.08 1.82
N ILE A 298 -12.43 18.05 1.42
CA ILE A 298 -11.45 19.11 1.67
C ILE A 298 -10.48 19.28 0.49
N GLU A 299 -10.39 20.52 0.01
CA GLU A 299 -9.44 20.95 -1.01
C GLU A 299 -8.31 21.75 -0.33
N VAL A 300 -7.06 21.43 -0.68
CA VAL A 300 -5.88 22.07 -0.07
C VAL A 300 -4.88 22.47 -1.14
N CYS A 301 -4.24 23.61 -0.93
CA CYS A 301 -3.08 24.06 -1.71
C CYS A 301 -1.92 24.33 -0.77
N THR A 302 -0.75 23.76 -1.09
CA THR A 302 0.48 23.94 -0.32
C THR A 302 1.57 24.64 -1.14
N GLU A 303 1.20 25.28 -2.26
CA GLU A 303 2.14 26.07 -3.06
C GLU A 303 2.51 27.36 -2.31
N LYS A 304 3.82 27.62 -2.19
CA LYS A 304 4.33 28.76 -1.43
C LYS A 304 3.77 30.09 -1.95
N GLY A 305 3.06 30.81 -1.10
CA GLY A 305 2.45 32.11 -1.40
C GLY A 305 0.98 32.04 -1.83
N ASN A 306 0.44 30.85 -2.06
CA ASN A 306 -0.96 30.59 -2.43
C ASN A 306 -1.56 29.46 -1.56
N GLU A 307 -1.08 29.30 -0.33
CA GLU A 307 -1.55 28.23 0.55
C GLU A 307 -2.99 28.48 1.01
N TYR A 308 -3.85 27.47 0.88
CA TYR A 308 -5.23 27.56 1.36
C TYR A 308 -5.77 26.20 1.80
N VAL A 309 -6.81 26.25 2.64
CA VAL A 309 -7.61 25.11 3.06
C VAL A 309 -9.08 25.43 2.84
N LYS A 310 -9.74 24.66 1.98
CA LYS A 310 -11.15 24.82 1.65
C LYS A 310 -11.93 23.59 2.10
N LEU A 311 -12.74 23.80 3.13
CA LEU A 311 -13.61 22.81 3.75
C LEU A 311 -14.96 22.79 3.03
N ILE A 312 -15.41 21.60 2.64
CA ILE A 312 -16.71 21.37 1.99
C ILE A 312 -17.59 20.59 2.98
N HIS A 313 -18.79 21.10 3.28
CA HIS A 313 -19.66 20.53 4.28
C HIS A 313 -21.16 20.63 3.95
N ASP A 314 -21.97 19.73 4.51
CA ASP A 314 -23.42 19.69 4.26
C ASP A 314 -24.25 20.42 5.34
N TYR A 315 -23.61 21.07 6.31
CA TYR A 315 -24.32 21.82 7.36
C TYR A 315 -25.08 23.04 6.83
N SER A 316 -26.34 23.15 7.23
CA SER A 316 -27.23 24.28 6.92
C SER A 316 -27.43 25.24 8.11
N ASP A 317 -27.12 24.82 9.34
CA ASP A 317 -27.26 25.66 10.52
C ASP A 317 -26.07 26.62 10.64
N ARG A 318 -26.36 27.92 10.61
CA ARG A 318 -25.36 28.99 10.70
C ARG A 318 -24.56 28.95 12.01
N LYS A 319 -25.19 28.64 13.15
CA LYS A 319 -24.49 28.57 14.44
C LYS A 319 -23.49 27.43 14.48
N VAL A 320 -23.82 26.31 13.83
CA VAL A 320 -22.92 25.16 13.68
C VAL A 320 -21.72 25.56 12.81
N CYS A 321 -21.96 26.22 11.68
CA CYS A 321 -20.90 26.72 10.81
C CYS A 321 -19.98 27.71 11.54
N GLU A 322 -20.54 28.67 12.27
CA GLU A 322 -19.77 29.64 13.07
C GLU A 322 -18.92 28.97 14.15
N ARG A 323 -19.42 27.88 14.77
CA ARG A 323 -18.64 27.10 15.74
C ARG A 323 -17.50 26.33 15.08
N PHE A 324 -17.72 25.73 13.91
CA PHE A 324 -16.64 25.05 13.19
C PHE A 324 -15.58 26.03 12.70
N ILE A 325 -15.98 27.21 12.21
CA ILE A 325 -15.05 28.29 11.86
C ILE A 325 -14.19 28.63 13.08
N ARG A 326 -14.80 28.89 14.25
CA ARG A 326 -14.04 29.19 15.47
C ARG A 326 -13.13 28.05 15.90
N TYR A 327 -13.63 26.81 15.85
CA TYR A 327 -12.85 25.63 16.21
C TYR A 327 -11.60 25.49 15.34
N TYR A 328 -11.74 25.51 14.02
CA TYR A 328 -10.62 25.36 13.10
C TYR A 328 -9.72 26.60 13.04
N SER A 329 -10.26 27.80 13.22
CA SER A 329 -9.47 29.01 13.41
C SER A 329 -8.55 28.90 14.62
N ASN A 330 -9.01 28.33 15.74
CA ASN A 330 -8.16 28.12 16.92
C ASN A 330 -7.02 27.14 16.63
N ILE A 331 -7.26 26.10 15.84
CA ILE A 331 -6.21 25.17 15.40
C ILE A 331 -5.15 25.94 14.61
N PHE A 332 -5.53 26.64 13.55
CA PHE A 332 -4.57 27.36 12.72
C PHE A 332 -3.86 28.50 13.47
N ALA A 333 -4.56 29.20 14.36
CA ALA A 333 -4.00 30.27 15.18
C ALA A 333 -2.97 29.74 16.19
N SER A 334 -3.22 28.56 16.79
CA SER A 334 -2.27 27.93 17.74
C SER A 334 -0.94 27.55 17.10
N ILE A 335 -0.94 27.32 15.79
CA ILE A 335 0.25 26.99 15.01
C ILE A 335 1.07 28.27 14.67
N GLY A 336 0.48 29.46 14.84
CA GLY A 336 1.16 30.75 14.67
C GLY A 336 1.21 31.26 13.22
N TYR A 337 0.43 30.70 12.31
CA TYR A 337 0.30 31.22 10.94
C TYR A 337 -0.85 32.23 10.84
N LEU A 338 -0.61 33.32 10.10
CA LEU A 338 -1.65 34.29 9.76
C LEU A 338 -2.53 33.75 8.63
N PHE A 339 -3.84 33.89 8.78
CA PHE A 339 -4.82 33.49 7.78
C PHE A 339 -6.03 34.42 7.80
N THR A 340 -6.77 34.42 6.70
CA THR A 340 -8.14 34.96 6.66
C THR A 340 -9.12 33.82 6.48
N VAL A 341 -10.35 34.02 6.97
CA VAL A 341 -11.42 33.05 6.80
C VAL A 341 -12.57 33.69 6.02
N THR A 342 -13.03 33.01 5.00
CA THR A 342 -14.27 33.33 4.29
C THR A 342 -15.23 32.16 4.40
N SER A 343 -16.53 32.45 4.52
CA SER A 343 -17.56 31.41 4.64
C SER A 343 -18.71 31.72 3.70
N SER A 344 -19.21 30.66 3.07
CA SER A 344 -20.40 30.66 2.23
C SER A 344 -21.23 29.41 2.54
N PRO A 345 -22.47 29.29 2.03
CA PRO A 345 -23.23 28.07 2.21
C PRO A 345 -22.43 26.85 1.73
N HIS A 346 -22.29 25.85 2.60
CA HIS A 346 -21.57 24.59 2.34
C HIS A 346 -20.04 24.68 2.21
N MET A 347 -19.43 25.84 2.48
CA MET A 347 -18.00 26.02 2.27
C MET A 347 -17.36 27.02 3.24
N ILE A 348 -16.19 26.65 3.76
CA ILE A 348 -15.33 27.52 4.57
C ILE A 348 -13.92 27.50 3.95
N VAL A 349 -13.34 28.67 3.71
CA VAL A 349 -11.99 28.80 3.12
C VAL A 349 -11.09 29.55 4.08
N PHE A 350 -9.93 28.96 4.37
CA PHE A 350 -8.82 29.55 5.09
C PHE A 350 -7.69 29.84 4.10
N GLU A 351 -7.32 31.10 3.94
CA GLU A 351 -6.23 31.52 3.04
C GLU A 351 -5.04 32.02 3.86
N PHE A 352 -3.86 31.49 3.58
CA PHE A 352 -2.60 31.79 4.28
C PHE A 352 -1.70 32.62 3.35
N GLY A 353 -1.13 33.74 3.84
CA GLY A 353 -0.38 34.65 2.95
C GLY A 353 0.48 35.70 3.66
N LYS A 354 1.43 36.29 2.90
CA LYS A 354 2.45 37.25 3.37
C LYS A 354 2.00 38.72 3.43
N ASN A 355 0.87 39.08 2.80
CA ASN A 355 0.36 40.45 2.73
C ASN A 355 -1.03 40.54 3.38
N MET A 356 -1.14 40.05 4.62
CA MET A 356 -2.34 40.27 5.44
C MET A 356 -2.13 41.56 6.24
N ASP A 357 -2.63 42.69 5.71
CA ASP A 357 -2.74 43.93 6.47
C ASP A 357 -3.76 43.76 7.61
N PHE A 358 -3.44 44.31 8.79
CA PHE A 358 -4.21 44.23 10.04
C PHE A 358 -5.63 44.84 10.01
N SER A 359 -6.18 45.16 8.85
CA SER A 359 -7.41 45.96 8.72
C SER A 359 -8.72 45.16 8.64
N HIS A 360 -8.68 43.83 8.65
CA HIS A 360 -9.89 42.98 8.62
C HIS A 360 -9.96 41.96 9.78
N ILE A 361 -9.67 42.41 10.99
CA ILE A 361 -10.36 41.88 12.18
C ILE A 361 -11.58 42.78 12.40
N SER A 362 -12.58 42.66 11.52
CA SER A 362 -13.87 43.32 11.72
C SER A 362 -14.80 42.41 12.49
N GLU A 363 -14.93 42.74 13.78
CA GLU A 363 -16.16 42.67 14.58
C GLU A 363 -17.10 41.49 14.32
N SER A 364 -16.89 40.39 15.05
CA SER A 364 -18.03 39.62 15.57
C SER A 364 -17.67 38.89 16.87
N GLY A 365 -17.77 39.61 17.99
CA GLY A 365 -18.09 39.05 19.30
C GLY A 365 -16.90 38.61 20.17
N LEU A 366 -16.04 39.55 20.55
CA LEU A 366 -15.56 39.60 21.94
C LEU A 366 -16.71 40.16 22.76
N VAL A 367 -17.39 39.31 23.52
CA VAL A 367 -18.32 39.79 24.55
C VAL A 367 -17.47 40.16 25.75
N ASP A 368 -17.59 41.43 26.13
CA ASP A 368 -16.98 42.04 27.30
C ASP A 368 -17.12 41.17 28.55
N ALA A 369 -16.01 40.96 29.24
CA ALA A 369 -16.04 40.57 30.64
C ALA A 369 -16.47 41.80 31.43
N GLU A 370 -17.76 41.84 31.82
CA GLU A 370 -18.26 42.81 32.78
C GLU A 370 -17.48 42.69 34.09
N SER A 371 -16.86 43.80 34.47
CA SER A 371 -16.22 44.05 35.75
C SER A 371 -17.19 43.86 36.90
N GLU A 372 -16.86 42.98 37.85
CA GLU A 372 -17.51 42.90 39.15
C GLU A 372 -17.31 44.22 39.94
N PRO A 373 -18.35 44.79 40.57
CA PRO A 373 -18.19 45.90 41.49
C PRO A 373 -17.79 45.38 42.88
N SER A 374 -16.64 45.85 43.35
CA SER A 374 -16.17 45.69 44.72
C SER A 374 -17.13 46.34 45.71
N PHE A 375 -17.64 45.57 46.68
CA PHE A 375 -18.18 46.11 47.92
C PHE A 375 -17.80 45.23 49.10
N THR A 376 -16.93 45.75 49.96
CA THR A 376 -16.82 45.38 51.37
C THR A 376 -16.74 46.68 52.18
N PRO A 377 -17.59 46.87 53.19
CA PRO A 377 -17.25 47.64 54.38
C PRO A 377 -16.34 46.83 55.31
#